data_AF-A0A1X9YW46-F1
#
_entry.id   AF-A0A1X9YW46-F1
#
_cell.length_a   1.000
_cell.length_b   1.000
_cell.length_c   1.000
_cell.angle_alpha   90.00
_cell.angle_beta   90.00
_cell.angle_gamma   90.00
#
_symmetry.space_group_name_H-M   'P 1'
#
loop_
_entity.id
_entity.type
_entity.pdbx_description
1 polymer ?
#
loop_
_entity_poly.entity_id
_entity_poly.type
_entity_poly.pdbx_seq_one_letter_code
_entity_poly.pdbx_strand_id
1 'polypeptide(L)' 'MKIPAIKKLVENHSLQELMAAEEAIVDEQQPAIEVGGDDEGEQLTHVLAAVWILNEMEDNGTDFKSALRMYTQKVRVSIS' A
#
# COMPACT_ATOMS: atom_id res chain seq x y z
N MET A 1 6.64 -8.57 1.73
CA MET A 1 5.28 -7.97 1.78
C MET A 1 4.52 -8.52 2.99
N LYS A 2 4.24 -7.66 3.97
CA LYS A 2 3.55 -7.93 5.23
C LYS A 2 2.11 -7.44 5.15
N ILE A 3 1.17 -8.38 4.98
CA ILE A 3 -0.27 -8.10 4.95
C ILE A 3 -0.76 -7.27 6.17
N PRO A 4 -0.30 -7.54 7.41
CA PRO A 4 -0.71 -6.72 8.55
C PRO A 4 -0.30 -5.24 8.44
N ALA A 5 0.84 -4.94 7.81
CA ALA A 5 1.29 -3.56 7.61
C ALA A 5 0.39 -2.84 6.59
N ILE A 6 0.10 -3.49 5.45
CA ILE A 6 -0.81 -2.96 4.43
C ILE A 6 -2.20 -2.71 5.01
N LYS A 7 -2.71 -3.66 5.81
CA LYS A 7 -4.02 -3.51 6.46
C LYS A 7 -4.06 -2.27 7.36
N LYS A 8 -3.03 -2.06 8.20
CA LYS A 8 -2.94 -0.87 9.05
C LYS A 8 -2.93 0.42 8.21
N LEU A 9 -2.21 0.43 7.09
CA LEU A 9 -2.15 1.60 6.22
C LEU A 9 -3.53 1.96 5.65
N VAL A 10 -4.26 0.96 5.12
CA VAL A 10 -5.59 1.16 4.54
C VAL A 10 -6.63 1.57 5.59
N GLU A 11 -6.53 1.06 6.82
CA GLU A 11 -7.51 1.35 7.88
C GLU A 11 -7.31 2.71 8.56
N ASN A 12 -6.08 3.24 8.58
CA ASN A 12 -5.74 4.41 9.41
C ASN A 12 -5.29 5.64 8.63
N HIS A 13 -5.01 5.52 7.33
CA HIS A 13 -4.50 6.63 6.52
C HIS A 13 -5.33 6.83 5.25
N SER A 14 -5.46 8.10 4.88
CA SER A 14 -6.07 8.51 3.63
C SER A 14 -5.16 8.28 2.43
N LEU A 15 -5.75 8.28 1.23
CA LEU A 15 -5.00 8.19 -0.03
C LEU A 15 -3.91 9.28 -0.11
N GLN A 16 -4.21 10.49 0.33
CA GLN A 16 -3.27 11.62 0.28
C GLN A 16 -2.07 11.43 1.22
N GLU A 17 -2.29 10.91 2.44
CA GLU A 17 -1.20 10.61 3.37
C GLU A 17 -0.30 9.49 2.85
N LEU A 18 -0.87 8.50 2.18
CA LEU A 18 -0.11 7.40 1.58
C LEU A 18 0.71 7.87 0.37
N MET A 19 0.15 8.75 -0.48
CA MET A 19 0.91 9.36 -1.58
C MET A 19 2.09 10.21 -1.06
N ALA A 20 1.88 10.97 0.03
CA ALA A 20 2.97 11.72 0.65
C ALA A 20 4.04 10.80 1.26
N ALA A 21 3.64 9.65 1.82
CA ALA A 21 4.58 8.65 2.30
C ALA A 21 5.37 7.99 1.16
N GLU A 22 4.73 7.71 0.02
CA GLU A 22 5.38 7.21 -1.19
C GLU A 22 6.47 8.17 -1.66
N GLU A 23 6.12 9.45 -1.82
CA GLU A 23 7.05 10.51 -2.24
C GLU A 23 8.23 10.62 -1.27
N ALA A 24 7.98 10.61 0.04
CA ALA A 24 9.04 10.64 1.04
C ALA A 24 9.99 9.42 0.91
N ILE A 25 9.48 8.21 0.76
CA ILE A 25 10.33 7.01 0.62
C ILE A 25 11.15 7.07 -0.67
N VAL A 26 10.56 7.51 -1.78
CA VAL A 26 11.25 7.65 -3.08
C VAL A 26 12.37 8.69 -3.02
N ASP A 27 12.17 9.76 -2.26
CA ASP A 27 13.16 10.82 -2.04
C ASP A 27 14.19 10.49 -0.93
N GLU A 28 14.22 9.24 -0.44
CA GLU A 28 15.07 8.79 0.67
C GLU A 28 14.86 9.62 1.96
N GLN A 29 13.64 10.13 2.14
CA GLN A 29 13.20 10.88 3.31
C GLN A 29 12.34 10.00 4.22
N GLN A 30 12.25 10.40 5.49
CA GLN A 30 11.41 9.70 6.46
C GLN A 30 9.93 10.08 6.27
N PRO A 31 9.02 9.10 6.04
CA PRO A 31 7.59 9.39 5.95
C PRO A 31 7.02 9.94 7.25
N ALA A 32 6.00 10.79 7.14
CA ALA A 32 5.29 11.32 8.31
C ALA A 32 4.43 10.28 9.03
N ILE A 33 4.07 9.18 8.34
CA ILE A 33 3.28 8.07 8.88
C ILE A 33 4.17 6.85 9.13
N GLU A 34 3.78 6.00 10.08
CA GLU A 34 4.50 4.75 10.34
C GLU A 34 4.22 3.73 9.22
N VAL A 35 5.22 3.45 8.40
CA VAL A 35 5.16 2.41 7.37
C VAL A 35 5.94 1.19 7.86
N GLY A 36 5.24 0.10 8.13
CA GLY A 36 5.90 -1.17 8.49
C GLY A 36 6.67 -1.76 7.30
N GLY A 37 7.80 -2.42 7.55
CA GLY A 37 8.65 -3.06 6.53
C GLY A 37 10.04 -3.33 7.12
N ASP A 38 10.77 -4.32 6.58
CA ASP A 38 12.15 -4.59 6.99
C ASP A 38 13.18 -3.65 6.35
N ASP A 39 12.83 -3.09 5.19
CA ASP A 39 13.63 -2.10 4.45
C ASP A 39 12.71 -1.11 3.67
N GLU A 40 13.31 -0.06 3.10
CA GLU A 40 12.61 0.99 2.34
C GLU A 40 11.88 0.43 1.10
N GLY A 41 12.45 -0.59 0.44
CA GLY A 41 11.81 -1.24 -0.70
C GLY A 41 10.53 -1.97 -0.30
N GLU A 42 10.55 -2.64 0.85
CA GLU A 42 9.37 -3.28 1.42
C GLU A 42 8.34 -2.24 1.90
N GLN A 43 8.78 -1.15 2.53
CA GLN A 43 7.91 -0.03 2.92
C GLN A 43 7.20 0.57 1.70
N LEU A 44 7.94 0.88 0.63
CA LEU A 44 7.39 1.40 -0.62
C LEU A 44 6.36 0.43 -1.22
N THR A 45 6.69 -0.87 -1.22
CA THR A 45 5.78 -1.92 -1.68
C THR A 45 4.47 -1.93 -0.89
N HIS A 46 4.50 -1.68 0.42
CA HIS A 46 3.29 -1.62 1.25
C HIS A 46 2.46 -0.37 0.99
N VAL A 47 3.11 0.78 0.82
CA VAL A 47 2.42 2.04 0.52
C VAL A 47 1.71 1.93 -0.83
N LEU A 48 2.40 1.47 -1.88
CA LEU A 48 1.82 1.25 -3.20
C LEU A 48 0.65 0.26 -3.16
N ALA A 49 0.77 -0.81 -2.37
CA ALA A 49 -0.33 -1.75 -2.16
C ALA A 49 -1.55 -1.09 -1.50
N ALA A 50 -1.33 -0.28 -0.46
CA ALA A 50 -2.40 0.40 0.25
C ALA A 50 -3.10 1.45 -0.64
N VAL A 51 -2.34 2.23 -1.41
CA VAL A 51 -2.85 3.17 -2.41
C VAL A 51 -3.72 2.45 -3.43
N TRP A 52 -3.23 1.35 -4.01
CA TRP A 52 -3.99 0.59 -4.99
C TRP A 52 -5.29 0.02 -4.40
N ILE A 53 -5.22 -0.53 -3.18
CA ILE A 53 -6.38 -1.10 -2.49
C ILE A 53 -7.44 -0.04 -2.19
N LEU A 54 -7.04 1.14 -1.70
CA LEU A 54 -7.99 2.22 -1.42
C LEU A 54 -8.72 2.69 -2.68
N ASN A 55 -7.98 2.90 -3.78
CA ASN A 55 -8.59 3.26 -5.06
C ASN A 55 -9.56 2.17 -5.55
N GLU A 56 -9.19 0.89 -5.45
CA GLU A 56 -10.05 -0.22 -5.84
C GLU A 56 -11.32 -0.32 -4.97
N MET A 57 -11.22 0.01 -3.69
CA MET A 57 -12.36 0.07 -2.78
C MET A 57 -13.28 1.27 -3.11
N GLU A 58 -12.70 2.42 -3.44
CA GLU A 58 -13.43 3.64 -3.79
C GLU A 58 -14.10 3.55 -5.17
N ASP A 59 -13.37 3.13 -6.19
CA ASP A 59 -13.83 3.08 -7.58
C ASP A 59 -14.85 1.95 -7.83
N ASN A 60 -14.65 0.79 -7.20
CA ASN A 60 -15.44 -0.41 -7.48
C ASN A 60 -16.32 -0.87 -6.30
N GLY A 61 -16.28 -0.17 -5.16
CA GLY A 61 -17.06 -0.53 -3.97
C GLY A 61 -16.68 -1.89 -3.37
N THR A 62 -15.45 -2.35 -3.61
CA THR A 62 -14.99 -3.66 -3.14
C THR A 62 -14.61 -3.62 -1.66
N ASP A 63 -14.69 -4.75 -0.97
CA ASP A 63 -14.17 -4.86 0.39
C ASP A 63 -12.64 -5.07 0.39
N PHE A 64 -11.99 -4.69 1.49
CA PHE A 64 -10.54 -4.82 1.66
C PHE A 64 -9.99 -6.22 1.31
N LYS A 65 -10.66 -7.31 1.69
CA LYS A 65 -10.14 -8.67 1.43
C LYS A 65 -10.18 -8.97 -0.07
N SER A 66 -11.24 -8.55 -0.75
CA SER A 66 -11.38 -8.69 -2.19
C SER A 66 -10.32 -7.88 -2.93
N ALA A 67 -10.14 -6.60 -2.57
CA ALA A 67 -9.10 -5.74 -3.13
C ALA A 67 -7.69 -6.30 -2.90
N LEU A 68 -7.34 -6.68 -1.67
CA LEU A 68 -6.04 -7.29 -1.36
C LEU A 68 -5.77 -8.55 -2.19
N ARG A 69 -6.79 -9.40 -2.39
CA ARG A 69 -6.66 -10.60 -3.23
C ARG A 69 -6.40 -10.24 -4.69
N MET A 70 -7.05 -9.21 -5.22
CA MET A 70 -6.80 -8.73 -6.60
C MET A 70 -5.39 -8.17 -6.75
N TYR A 71 -4.93 -7.37 -5.78
CA TYR A 71 -3.57 -6.82 -5.79
C TYR A 71 -2.50 -7.93 -5.79
N THR A 72 -2.63 -8.89 -4.86
CA THR A 72 -1.67 -10.00 -4.76
C THR A 72 -1.63 -10.87 -6.02
N GLN A 73 -2.76 -11.03 -6.71
CA GLN A 73 -2.78 -11.68 -8.03
C GLN A 73 -2.08 -10.85 -9.10
N LYS A 74 -2.32 -9.54 -9.16
CA LYS A 74 -1.64 -8.64 -10.10
C LYS A 74 -0.13 -8.72 -9.98
N VAL A 75 0.40 -8.57 -8.77
CA VAL A 75 1.86 -8.63 -8.51
C VAL A 75 2.44 -9.98 -8.93
N ARG A 76 1.74 -11.09 -8.69
CA ARG A 76 2.20 -12.42 -9.10
C ARG A 76 2.26 -12.60 -10.62
N VAL A 77 1.28 -12.06 -11.35
CA VAL A 77 1.22 -12.15 -12.81
C VAL A 77 2.25 -11.22 -13.47
N SER A 78 2.52 -10.04 -12.89
CA SER A 78 3.48 -9.07 -13.42
C SER A 78 4.95 -9.51 -13.38
N ILE A 79 5.26 -10.63 -12.72
CA ILE A 79 6.62 -11.19 -12.59
C ILE A 79 6.76 -12.51 -13.40
N SER A 80 5.70 -12.94 -14.10
CA SER A 80 5.69 -14.16 -14.93
C SER A 80 6.14 -13.93 -16.37
#